data_AF-A0A934H4N0-F1
#
_entry.id   AF-A0A934H4N0-F1
#
_cell.length_a   1.000
_cell.length_b   1.000
_cell.length_c   1.000
_cell.angle_alpha   90.00
_cell.angle_beta   90.00
_cell.angle_gamma   90.00
#
_symmetry.space_group_name_H-M   'P 1'
#
loop_
_entity.id
_entity.type
_entity.pdbx_description
1 polymer ?
#
loop_
_entity_poly.entity_id
_entity_poly.type
_entity_poly.pdbx_seq_one_letter_code
_entity_poly.pdbx_strand_id
1 'polypeptide(L)'
;MLIPHHIEITRQALAADVSSRALDTIVRANIAQDGLRYQLFHDHFHFDNNQFEKSYAYIEEQRALVHAHLTRGARESAWQAFGQMLHPAQDFYAHTDYIPRWLSHFHNGTTPAPEEVDPVSSEILHHPDLRSGKLYYPLEALVFIPPLRKHILPLLPKDSHAHMSHDSHATSQHFDYVFHAALKRTRIEFDLTMAPLSPSHLTLFTDC
;
A
#
# COMPACT_ATOMS: atom_id res chain seq x y z
N MET A 1 -0.99 -6.61 1.07
CA MET A 1 -1.12 -6.57 2.55
C MET A 1 -2.48 -7.15 2.96
N LEU A 2 -2.64 -7.72 4.16
CA LEU A 2 -3.97 -8.21 4.56
C LEU A 2 -4.94 -7.08 4.94
N ILE A 3 -6.22 -7.28 4.60
CA ILE A 3 -7.34 -6.37 4.89
C ILE A 3 -7.34 -5.78 6.32
N PRO A 4 -7.18 -6.57 7.41
CA PRO A 4 -7.19 -5.98 8.76
C PRO A 4 -6.10 -4.93 8.98
N HIS A 5 -4.95 -5.09 8.32
CA HIS A 5 -3.83 -4.16 8.45
C HIS A 5 -4.04 -2.90 7.62
N HIS A 6 -4.61 -3.01 6.41
CA HIS A 6 -5.06 -1.85 5.63
C HIS A 6 -6.03 -0.96 6.42
N ILE A 7 -7.01 -1.59 7.10
CA ILE A 7 -7.96 -0.89 7.97
C ILE A 7 -7.22 -0.17 9.10
N GLU A 8 -6.36 -0.89 9.82
CA GLU A 8 -5.66 -0.35 10.98
C GLU A 8 -4.74 0.81 10.61
N ILE A 9 -3.92 0.65 9.56
CA ILE A 9 -3.04 1.70 9.05
C ILE A 9 -3.85 2.94 8.69
N THR A 10 -4.93 2.79 7.92
CA THR A 10 -5.73 3.91 7.45
C THR A 10 -6.42 4.63 8.62
N ARG A 11 -6.93 3.89 9.61
CA ARG A 11 -7.56 4.48 10.80
C ARG A 11 -6.54 5.19 11.67
N GLN A 12 -5.42 4.57 11.99
CA GLN A 12 -4.36 5.20 12.78
C GLN A 12 -3.82 6.45 12.08
N ALA A 13 -3.64 6.39 10.76
CA ALA A 13 -3.10 7.50 10.01
C ALA A 13 -4.05 8.68 9.91
N LEU A 14 -5.38 8.51 9.87
CA LEU A 14 -6.29 9.58 9.43
C LEU A 14 -7.39 9.95 10.42
N ALA A 15 -7.63 9.16 11.47
CA ALA A 15 -8.79 9.37 12.36
C ALA A 15 -8.83 10.73 13.07
N ALA A 16 -7.68 11.41 13.20
CA ALA A 16 -7.61 12.74 13.79
C ALA A 16 -8.01 13.88 12.82
N ASP A 17 -8.00 13.62 11.51
CA ASP A 17 -8.06 14.66 10.48
C ASP A 17 -9.36 14.66 9.67
N VAL A 18 -10.10 13.54 9.67
CA VAL A 18 -11.33 13.39 8.88
C VAL A 18 -12.47 12.87 9.75
N SER A 19 -13.70 13.20 9.38
CA SER A 19 -14.90 12.69 10.05
C SER A 19 -14.97 11.16 9.99
N SER A 20 -15.66 10.53 10.94
CA SER A 20 -15.84 9.07 10.93
C SER A 20 -16.49 8.57 9.64
N ARG A 21 -17.39 9.36 9.03
CA ARG A 21 -18.03 9.01 7.76
C ARG A 21 -17.05 9.03 6.60
N ALA A 22 -16.20 10.05 6.53
CA ALA A 22 -15.14 10.11 5.53
C ALA A 22 -14.19 8.93 5.69
N LEU A 23 -13.73 8.68 6.93
CA LEU A 23 -12.83 7.57 7.25
C LEU A 23 -13.39 6.22 6.84
N ASP A 24 -14.66 5.93 7.17
CA ASP A 24 -15.30 4.67 6.82
C ASP A 24 -15.47 4.49 5.30
N THR A 25 -15.59 5.59 4.55
CA THR A 25 -15.65 5.53 3.09
C THR A 25 -14.27 5.30 2.47
N ILE A 26 -13.24 5.97 2.99
CA ILE A 26 -11.84 5.78 2.59
C ILE A 26 -11.42 4.33 2.86
N VAL A 27 -11.65 3.82 4.07
CA VAL A 27 -11.31 2.44 4.46
C VAL A 27 -12.01 1.42 3.57
N ARG A 28 -13.32 1.59 3.30
CA ARG A 28 -14.05 0.67 2.40
C ARG A 28 -13.50 0.68 0.99
N ALA A 29 -13.14 1.85 0.45
CA ALA A 29 -12.61 1.95 -0.89
C ALA A 29 -11.18 1.38 -1.02
N ASN A 30 -10.36 1.54 0.03
CA ASN A 30 -9.04 0.94 0.15
C ASN A 30 -9.14 -0.60 0.10
N ILE A 31 -9.84 -1.23 1.05
CA ILE A 31 -9.93 -2.70 1.12
C ILE A 31 -10.73 -3.33 -0.04
N ALA A 32 -11.53 -2.54 -0.76
CA ALA A 32 -12.24 -3.03 -1.93
C ALA A 32 -11.29 -3.40 -3.08
N GLN A 33 -10.07 -2.86 -3.10
CA GLN A 33 -9.03 -3.20 -4.09
C GLN A 33 -8.52 -4.64 -3.92
N ASP A 34 -8.65 -5.26 -2.74
CA ASP A 34 -8.35 -6.69 -2.53
C ASP A 34 -9.45 -7.64 -3.06
N GLY A 35 -10.56 -7.10 -3.58
CA GLY A 35 -11.64 -7.91 -4.13
C GLY A 35 -11.19 -8.76 -5.33
N LEU A 36 -11.72 -9.98 -5.46
CA LEU A 36 -11.39 -10.94 -6.54
C LEU A 36 -11.38 -10.33 -7.96
N ARG A 37 -12.24 -9.33 -8.23
CA ARG A 37 -12.30 -8.61 -9.51
C ARG A 37 -10.99 -7.88 -9.86
N TYR A 38 -10.24 -7.46 -8.85
CA TYR A 38 -9.02 -6.68 -8.97
C TYR A 38 -7.76 -7.53 -8.75
N GLN A 39 -7.91 -8.83 -8.51
CA GLN A 39 -6.78 -9.76 -8.36
C GLN A 39 -6.26 -10.31 -9.70
N LEU A 40 -7.04 -10.19 -10.79
CA LEU A 40 -6.66 -10.65 -12.13
C LEU A 40 -6.36 -9.47 -13.05
N PHE A 41 -5.15 -9.41 -13.60
CA PHE A 41 -4.68 -8.36 -14.54
C PHE A 41 -4.59 -6.94 -13.98
N HIS A 42 -4.70 -6.75 -12.66
CA HIS A 42 -4.52 -5.45 -12.01
C HIS A 42 -3.32 -5.43 -11.06
N ASP A 43 -2.21 -6.06 -11.48
CA ASP A 43 -0.94 -6.13 -10.74
C ASP A 43 -0.47 -4.76 -10.22
N HIS A 44 -0.79 -3.70 -10.96
CA HIS A 44 -0.45 -2.32 -10.61
C HIS A 44 -1.17 -1.79 -9.36
N PHE A 45 -2.28 -2.39 -8.93
CA PHE A 45 -2.93 -2.04 -7.66
C PHE A 45 -2.18 -2.61 -6.45
N HIS A 46 -1.32 -3.62 -6.66
CA HIS A 46 -0.61 -4.34 -5.60
C HIS A 46 0.91 -4.21 -5.70
N PHE A 47 1.41 -3.37 -6.61
CA PHE A 47 2.84 -3.25 -6.94
C PHE A 47 3.48 -4.56 -7.40
N ASP A 48 2.73 -5.51 -7.97
CA ASP A 48 3.25 -6.81 -8.40
C ASP A 48 3.94 -6.75 -9.77
N ASN A 49 4.69 -7.80 -10.11
CA ASN A 49 5.31 -7.99 -11.43
C ASN A 49 6.26 -6.86 -11.88
N ASN A 50 6.87 -6.13 -10.94
CA ASN A 50 7.71 -4.96 -11.17
C ASN A 50 7.02 -3.84 -11.99
N GLN A 51 5.68 -3.74 -11.93
CA GLN A 51 4.91 -2.72 -12.65
C GLN A 51 4.92 -1.35 -11.92
N PHE A 52 6.06 -0.94 -11.36
CA PHE A 52 6.21 0.24 -10.50
C PHE A 52 5.68 1.51 -11.16
N GLU A 53 6.05 1.77 -12.42
CA GLU A 53 5.60 2.96 -13.16
C GLU A 53 4.07 3.02 -13.28
N LYS A 54 3.41 1.88 -13.51
CA LYS A 54 1.95 1.82 -13.60
C LYS A 54 1.28 2.02 -12.25
N SER A 55 1.87 1.46 -11.19
CA SER A 55 1.38 1.65 -9.82
C SER A 55 1.48 3.12 -9.38
N TYR A 56 2.61 3.78 -9.65
CA TYR A 56 2.75 5.21 -9.37
C TYR A 56 1.84 6.06 -10.25
N ALA A 57 1.69 5.74 -11.54
CA ALA A 57 0.75 6.43 -12.41
C ALA A 57 -0.70 6.33 -11.90
N TYR A 58 -1.10 5.16 -11.38
CA TYR A 58 -2.41 4.97 -10.77
C TYR A 58 -2.59 5.79 -9.49
N ILE A 59 -1.57 5.87 -8.62
CA ILE A 59 -1.61 6.74 -7.44
C ILE A 59 -1.87 8.20 -7.85
N GLU A 60 -1.14 8.71 -8.85
CA GLU A 60 -1.33 10.08 -9.32
C GLU A 60 -2.66 10.30 -10.05
N GLU A 61 -3.16 9.31 -10.79
CA GLU A 61 -4.51 9.34 -11.38
C GLU A 61 -5.58 9.47 -10.29
N GLN A 62 -5.51 8.64 -9.24
CA GLN A 62 -6.45 8.72 -8.13
C GLN A 62 -6.35 10.05 -7.39
N ARG A 63 -5.13 10.58 -7.18
CA ARG A 63 -4.95 11.92 -6.60
C ARG A 63 -5.64 12.99 -7.45
N ALA A 64 -5.45 12.97 -8.77
CA ALA A 64 -6.12 13.89 -9.68
C ALA A 64 -7.66 13.78 -9.61
N LEU A 65 -8.19 12.55 -9.47
CA LEU A 65 -9.62 12.30 -9.28
C LEU A 65 -10.15 12.90 -7.97
N VAL A 66 -9.40 12.81 -6.86
CA VAL A 66 -9.76 13.48 -5.59
C VAL A 66 -10.02 14.97 -5.84
N HIS A 67 -9.06 15.66 -6.48
CA HIS A 67 -9.20 17.08 -6.79
C HIS A 67 -10.37 17.40 -7.72
N ALA A 68 -10.55 16.59 -8.77
CA ALA A 68 -11.64 16.76 -9.72
C ALA A 68 -13.03 16.58 -9.07
N HIS A 69 -13.15 15.61 -8.17
CA HIS A 69 -14.39 15.36 -7.42
C HIS A 69 -14.70 16.47 -6.43
N LEU A 70 -13.71 16.98 -5.70
CA LEU A 70 -13.90 18.10 -4.77
C LEU A 70 -14.33 19.37 -5.50
N THR A 71 -13.75 19.66 -6.67
CA THR A 71 -14.14 20.80 -7.52
C THR A 71 -15.62 20.73 -7.95
N ARG A 72 -16.17 19.52 -8.05
CA ARG A 72 -17.59 19.28 -8.40
C ARG A 72 -18.51 19.15 -7.18
N GLY A 73 -17.99 19.33 -5.96
CA GLY A 73 -18.73 19.11 -4.72
C GLY A 73 -19.00 17.63 -4.39
N ALA A 74 -18.39 16.69 -5.12
CA ALA A 74 -18.64 15.25 -5.02
C ALA A 74 -17.76 14.59 -3.95
N ARG A 75 -17.95 14.95 -2.68
CA ARG A 75 -17.07 14.50 -1.57
C ARG A 75 -16.93 12.98 -1.43
N GLU A 76 -18.03 12.22 -1.60
CA GLU A 76 -17.96 10.76 -1.44
C GLU A 76 -17.10 10.11 -2.52
N SER A 77 -17.15 10.60 -3.74
CA SER A 77 -16.27 10.16 -4.83
C SER A 77 -14.80 10.54 -4.56
N ALA A 78 -14.56 11.70 -3.95
CA ALA A 78 -13.22 12.08 -3.52
C ALA A 78 -12.67 11.13 -2.44
N TRP A 79 -13.48 10.74 -1.45
CA TRP A 79 -13.09 9.75 -0.43
C TRP A 79 -12.82 8.38 -1.03
N GLN A 80 -13.64 7.95 -2.00
CA GLN A 80 -13.44 6.69 -2.71
C GLN A 80 -12.11 6.68 -3.47
N ALA A 81 -11.85 7.72 -4.27
CA ALA A 81 -10.59 7.85 -5.00
C ALA A 81 -9.38 7.88 -4.06
N PHE A 82 -9.48 8.60 -2.94
CA PHE A 82 -8.41 8.63 -1.94
C PHE A 82 -8.17 7.25 -1.30
N GLY A 83 -9.22 6.51 -0.95
CA GLY A 83 -9.07 5.14 -0.45
C GLY A 83 -8.41 4.20 -1.47
N GLN A 84 -8.83 4.28 -2.73
CA GLN A 84 -8.23 3.53 -3.84
C GLN A 84 -6.75 3.87 -4.05
N MET A 85 -6.37 5.14 -3.89
CA MET A 85 -4.98 5.61 -3.94
C MET A 85 -4.12 5.02 -2.83
N LEU A 86 -4.66 4.93 -1.61
CA LEU A 86 -3.90 4.45 -0.45
C LEU A 86 -3.56 2.96 -0.52
N HIS A 87 -4.37 2.15 -1.19
CA HIS A 87 -4.17 0.71 -1.28
C HIS A 87 -2.80 0.33 -1.86
N PRO A 88 -2.46 0.71 -3.12
CA PRO A 88 -1.13 0.45 -3.68
C PRO A 88 -0.02 1.11 -2.87
N ALA A 89 -0.26 2.31 -2.30
CA ALA A 89 0.75 3.00 -1.50
C ALA A 89 1.14 2.22 -0.22
N GLN A 90 0.19 1.47 0.35
CA GLN A 90 0.42 0.57 1.48
C GLN A 90 1.03 -0.76 1.02
N ASP A 91 0.53 -1.34 -0.08
CA ASP A 91 1.01 -2.61 -0.63
C ASP A 91 2.45 -2.56 -1.13
N PHE A 92 2.94 -1.39 -1.54
CA PHE A 92 4.33 -1.19 -1.93
C PHE A 92 5.32 -1.80 -0.92
N TYR A 93 5.13 -1.58 0.39
CA TYR A 93 6.08 -2.11 1.38
C TYR A 93 5.88 -3.61 1.65
N ALA A 94 4.69 -4.14 1.40
CA ALA A 94 4.38 -5.54 1.61
C ALA A 94 4.85 -6.43 0.45
N HIS A 95 4.87 -5.91 -0.78
CA HIS A 95 5.08 -6.71 -1.99
C HIS A 95 6.39 -6.38 -2.72
N THR A 96 7.23 -5.51 -2.15
CA THR A 96 8.55 -5.16 -2.70
C THR A 96 9.66 -5.54 -1.75
N ASP A 97 10.89 -5.55 -2.25
CA ASP A 97 12.09 -5.72 -1.42
C ASP A 97 12.57 -4.41 -0.77
N TYR A 98 11.73 -3.36 -0.72
CA TYR A 98 12.06 -2.07 -0.10
C TYR A 98 12.54 -2.21 1.35
N ILE A 99 11.79 -2.93 2.19
CA ILE A 99 12.11 -3.08 3.62
C ILE A 99 13.40 -3.88 3.84
N PRO A 100 13.59 -5.06 3.21
CA PRO A 100 14.88 -5.75 3.23
C PRO A 100 16.05 -4.86 2.79
N ARG A 101 15.88 -4.05 1.74
CA ARG A 101 16.91 -3.10 1.28
C ARG A 101 17.19 -2.02 2.31
N TRP A 102 16.15 -1.43 2.89
CA TRP A 102 16.32 -0.40 3.91
C TRP A 102 17.08 -0.93 5.13
N LEU A 103 16.72 -2.13 5.61
CA LEU A 103 17.43 -2.80 6.71
C LEU A 103 18.88 -3.12 6.37
N SER A 104 19.20 -3.34 5.09
CA SER A 104 20.54 -3.72 4.67
C SER A 104 21.61 -2.64 4.90
N HIS A 105 21.19 -1.37 4.99
CA HIS A 105 22.08 -0.26 5.33
C HIS A 105 22.58 -0.32 6.78
N PHE A 106 21.95 -1.13 7.64
CA PHE A 106 22.26 -1.23 9.07
C PHE A 106 22.88 -2.56 9.48
N HIS A 107 23.20 -3.46 8.53
CA HIS A 107 23.73 -4.80 8.81
C HIS A 107 25.01 -4.84 9.68
N ASN A 108 25.77 -3.75 9.76
CA ASN A 108 27.00 -3.64 10.57
C ASN A 108 26.81 -2.80 11.85
N GLY A 109 25.58 -2.41 12.17
CA GLY A 109 25.24 -1.57 13.33
C GLY A 109 24.01 -2.08 14.07
N THR A 110 23.48 -1.26 14.96
CA THR A 110 22.20 -1.54 15.62
C THR A 110 21.08 -1.38 14.60
N THR A 111 20.28 -2.42 14.39
CA THR A 111 19.07 -2.34 13.57
C THR A 111 18.12 -1.32 14.20
N PRO A 112 17.68 -0.27 13.47
CA PRO A 112 16.75 0.71 14.00
C PRO A 112 15.40 0.08 14.35
N ALA A 113 14.61 0.70 15.22
CA ALA A 113 13.26 0.25 15.51
C ALA A 113 12.35 0.40 14.28
N PRO A 114 11.27 -0.39 14.15
CA PRO A 114 10.30 -0.27 13.05
C PRO A 114 9.76 1.14 12.82
N GLU A 115 9.54 1.89 13.90
CA GLU A 115 9.08 3.28 13.88
C GLU A 115 10.09 4.23 13.24
N GLU A 116 11.34 3.84 13.08
CA GLU A 116 12.41 4.66 12.48
C GLU A 116 12.51 4.47 10.96
N VAL A 117 11.75 3.54 10.37
CA VAL A 117 11.75 3.31 8.92
C VAL A 117 11.48 4.59 8.14
N ASP A 118 12.35 4.93 7.19
CA ASP A 118 12.08 6.00 6.23
C ASP A 118 11.26 5.40 5.09
N PRO A 119 9.98 5.80 4.88
CA PRO A 119 9.14 5.26 3.80
C PRO A 119 9.48 5.85 2.43
N VAL A 120 10.27 6.92 2.36
CA VAL A 120 10.52 7.68 1.12
C VAL A 120 12.00 7.87 0.82
N SER A 121 12.83 6.91 1.23
CA SER A 121 14.26 6.93 0.95
C SER A 121 14.51 7.00 -0.55
N SER A 122 14.98 8.16 -1.01
CA SER A 122 15.23 8.42 -2.44
C SER A 122 16.24 7.43 -3.03
N GLU A 123 17.22 6.97 -2.24
CA GLU A 123 18.21 5.99 -2.65
C GLU A 123 17.56 4.65 -3.01
N ILE A 124 16.62 4.18 -2.18
CA ILE A 124 15.98 2.88 -2.36
C ILE A 124 14.89 2.95 -3.43
N LEU A 125 14.07 4.02 -3.42
CA LEU A 125 12.98 4.20 -4.38
C LEU A 125 13.47 4.27 -5.83
N HIS A 126 14.67 4.82 -6.05
CA HIS A 126 15.28 4.91 -7.39
C HIS A 126 16.35 3.85 -7.63
N HIS A 127 16.49 2.86 -6.74
CA HIS A 127 17.48 1.82 -6.90
C HIS A 127 17.13 0.94 -8.12
N PRO A 128 18.05 0.71 -9.08
CA PRO A 128 17.75 -0.04 -10.31
C PRO A 128 17.37 -1.50 -10.06
N ASP A 129 17.76 -2.03 -8.90
CA ASP A 129 17.41 -3.38 -8.47
C ASP A 129 16.20 -3.46 -7.55
N LEU A 130 15.47 -2.38 -7.26
CA LEU A 130 14.21 -2.49 -6.51
C LEU A 130 13.28 -3.49 -7.23
N ARG A 131 12.86 -4.55 -6.52
CA ARG A 131 12.03 -5.61 -7.09
C ARG A 131 10.73 -5.76 -6.33
N SER A 132 9.72 -6.20 -7.06
CA SER A 132 8.48 -6.69 -6.47
C SER A 132 8.19 -8.13 -6.85
N GLY A 133 7.34 -8.75 -6.03
CA GLY A 133 6.90 -10.12 -6.20
C GLY A 133 6.28 -10.36 -7.57
N LYS A 134 6.72 -11.40 -8.26
CA LYS A 134 6.13 -11.82 -9.53
C LYS A 134 5.03 -12.84 -9.32
N LEU A 135 3.95 -12.71 -10.09
CA LEU A 135 2.83 -13.64 -10.08
C LEU A 135 3.04 -14.79 -11.07
N TYR A 136 3.14 -16.02 -10.58
CA TYR A 136 3.35 -17.25 -11.34
C TYR A 136 2.06 -18.08 -11.43
N TYR A 137 1.05 -17.54 -12.11
CA TYR A 137 -0.19 -18.26 -12.36
C TYR A 137 -0.04 -19.40 -13.38
N PRO A 138 -0.81 -20.49 -13.23
CA PRO A 138 -1.82 -20.71 -12.18
C PRO A 138 -1.23 -21.26 -10.86
N LEU A 139 0.05 -21.64 -10.84
CA LEU A 139 0.67 -22.35 -9.72
C LEU A 139 0.58 -21.58 -8.40
N GLU A 140 0.79 -20.26 -8.44
CA GLU A 140 0.74 -19.40 -7.26
C GLU A 140 -0.67 -19.29 -6.64
N ALA A 141 -1.73 -19.45 -7.44
CA ALA A 141 -3.09 -19.49 -6.90
C ALA A 141 -3.29 -20.63 -5.87
N LEU A 142 -2.55 -21.74 -6.03
CA LEU A 142 -2.63 -22.87 -5.12
C LEU A 142 -2.00 -22.59 -3.75
N VAL A 143 -1.15 -21.56 -3.62
CA VAL A 143 -0.54 -21.14 -2.34
C VAL A 143 -1.58 -20.60 -1.37
N PHE A 144 -2.67 -20.00 -1.88
CA PHE A 144 -3.77 -19.49 -1.07
C PHE A 144 -4.65 -20.61 -0.47
N ILE A 145 -4.43 -21.87 -0.86
CA ILE A 145 -5.09 -23.04 -0.27
C ILE A 145 -4.17 -23.56 0.85
N PRO A 146 -4.50 -23.34 2.15
CA PRO A 146 -3.57 -23.60 3.26
C PRO A 146 -2.92 -25.00 3.28
N PRO A 147 -3.63 -26.12 3.03
CA PRO A 147 -3.00 -27.44 3.02
C PRO A 147 -2.00 -27.63 1.87
N LEU A 148 -2.16 -26.92 0.75
CA LEU A 148 -1.28 -27.01 -0.42
C LEU A 148 -0.05 -26.11 -0.29
N ARG A 149 -0.14 -25.00 0.46
CA ARG A 149 0.93 -24.01 0.63
C ARG A 149 2.29 -24.64 0.90
N LYS A 150 2.40 -25.55 1.86
CA LYS A 150 3.68 -26.18 2.25
C LYS A 150 4.34 -27.02 1.15
N HIS A 151 3.56 -27.47 0.16
CA HIS A 151 4.03 -28.29 -0.95
C HIS A 151 4.30 -27.44 -2.20
N ILE A 152 3.52 -26.38 -2.42
CA ILE A 152 3.63 -25.53 -3.61
C ILE A 152 4.68 -24.43 -3.41
N LEU A 153 4.75 -23.82 -2.21
CA LEU A 153 5.67 -22.71 -1.95
C LEU A 153 7.14 -23.03 -2.27
N PRO A 154 7.69 -24.21 -1.91
CA PRO A 154 9.07 -24.56 -2.28
C PRO A 154 9.32 -24.70 -3.80
N LEU A 155 8.27 -24.88 -4.60
CA LEU A 155 8.35 -25.03 -6.06
C LEU A 155 8.32 -23.67 -6.78
N LEU A 156 7.90 -22.61 -6.11
CA LEU A 156 7.87 -21.28 -6.69
C LEU A 156 9.27 -20.65 -6.72
N PRO A 157 9.58 -19.85 -7.76
CA PRO A 157 10.80 -19.04 -7.81
C PRO A 157 10.94 -18.12 -6.60
N LYS A 158 12.18 -17.79 -6.21
CA LYS A 158 12.44 -16.93 -5.04
C LYS A 158 11.92 -15.50 -5.21
N ASP A 159 11.75 -15.05 -6.44
CA ASP A 159 11.15 -13.76 -6.80
C ASP A 159 9.62 -13.83 -6.96
N SER A 160 8.97 -14.92 -6.53
CA SER A 160 7.50 -14.99 -6.53
C SER A 160 6.88 -14.09 -5.46
N HIS A 161 5.66 -13.62 -5.73
CA HIS A 161 4.84 -12.88 -4.77
C HIS A 161 4.73 -13.59 -3.43
N ALA A 162 4.48 -14.89 -3.43
CA ALA A 162 4.35 -15.70 -2.24
C ALA A 162 5.63 -15.77 -1.37
N HIS A 163 6.83 -15.66 -1.96
CA HIS A 163 8.09 -15.62 -1.20
C HIS A 163 8.45 -14.20 -0.75
N MET A 164 8.10 -13.19 -1.56
CA MET A 164 8.42 -11.80 -1.27
C MET A 164 7.38 -11.10 -0.38
N SER A 165 6.18 -11.66 -0.25
CA SER A 165 5.09 -11.07 0.52
C SER A 165 5.44 -10.91 2.01
N HIS A 166 5.09 -9.73 2.52
CA HIS A 166 5.17 -9.36 3.92
C HIS A 166 3.79 -8.95 4.45
N ASP A 167 2.75 -9.70 4.10
CA ASP A 167 1.35 -9.32 4.39
C ASP A 167 0.95 -9.42 5.87
N SER A 168 1.68 -10.17 6.69
CA SER A 168 1.37 -10.40 8.11
C SER A 168 2.60 -10.89 8.90
N HIS A 169 2.52 -10.84 10.24
CA HIS A 169 3.51 -11.50 11.10
C HIS A 169 3.63 -13.02 10.86
N ALA A 170 2.56 -13.67 10.41
CA ALA A 170 2.59 -15.10 10.11
C ALA A 170 3.42 -15.42 8.85
N THR A 171 3.60 -14.44 7.97
CA THR A 171 4.30 -14.59 6.69
C THR A 171 5.65 -13.90 6.64
N SER A 172 5.94 -12.94 7.53
CA SER A 172 7.20 -12.21 7.54
C SER A 172 7.63 -11.71 8.92
N GLN A 173 8.94 -11.81 9.19
CA GLN A 173 9.58 -11.17 10.35
C GLN A 173 9.75 -9.65 10.19
N HIS A 174 9.59 -9.12 8.98
CA HIS A 174 9.74 -7.69 8.69
C HIS A 174 8.40 -6.93 8.77
N PHE A 175 7.32 -7.61 9.17
CA PHE A 175 5.97 -7.04 9.12
C PHE A 175 5.84 -5.71 9.88
N ASP A 176 6.49 -5.56 11.04
CA ASP A 176 6.41 -4.30 11.80
C ASP A 176 6.98 -3.12 11.00
N TYR A 177 8.11 -3.30 10.30
CA TYR A 177 8.67 -2.25 9.45
C TYR A 177 7.75 -1.93 8.27
N VAL A 178 7.12 -2.95 7.68
CA VAL A 178 6.13 -2.79 6.61
C VAL A 178 4.94 -1.96 7.11
N PHE A 179 4.41 -2.31 8.28
CA PHE A 179 3.30 -1.60 8.91
C PHE A 179 3.64 -0.12 9.14
N HIS A 180 4.78 0.16 9.78
CA HIS A 180 5.18 1.53 10.07
C HIS A 180 5.53 2.34 8.82
N ALA A 181 6.13 1.73 7.79
CA ALA A 181 6.40 2.40 6.53
C ALA A 181 5.10 2.75 5.80
N ALA A 182 4.16 1.81 5.74
CA ALA A 182 2.83 2.02 5.15
C ALA A 182 2.01 3.07 5.92
N LEU A 183 2.12 3.11 7.25
CA LEU A 183 1.51 4.13 8.11
C LEU A 183 2.04 5.53 7.79
N LYS A 184 3.37 5.69 7.79
CA LYS A 184 3.99 6.98 7.45
C LYS A 184 3.70 7.38 6.01
N ARG A 185 3.72 6.44 5.07
CA ARG A 185 3.36 6.71 3.67
C ARG A 185 1.93 7.16 3.53
N THR A 186 0.98 6.54 4.24
CA THR A 186 -0.43 6.97 4.25
C THR A 186 -0.57 8.43 4.70
N ARG A 187 0.18 8.84 5.74
CA ARG A 187 0.20 10.24 6.18
C ARG A 187 0.80 11.17 5.12
N ILE A 188 1.94 10.80 4.51
CA ILE A 188 2.56 11.57 3.43
C ILE A 188 1.59 11.76 2.27
N GLU A 189 0.89 10.70 1.86
CA GLU A 189 -0.06 10.75 0.75
C GLU A 189 -1.28 11.62 1.07
N PHE A 190 -1.74 11.62 2.33
CA PHE A 190 -2.74 12.57 2.80
C PHE A 190 -2.25 14.00 2.66
N ASP A 191 -1.07 14.31 3.22
CA ASP A 191 -0.52 15.66 3.21
C ASP A 191 -0.30 16.18 1.77
N LEU A 192 0.26 15.36 0.88
CA LEU A 192 0.46 15.69 -0.53
C LEU A 192 -0.86 15.96 -1.26
N THR A 193 -1.89 15.17 -0.97
CA THR A 193 -3.22 15.34 -1.60
C THR A 193 -3.96 16.55 -1.04
N MET A 194 -3.78 16.87 0.24
CA MET A 194 -4.47 17.99 0.87
C MET A 194 -3.78 19.33 0.63
N ALA A 195 -2.45 19.36 0.48
CA ALA A 195 -1.64 20.58 0.36
C ALA A 195 -2.13 21.60 -0.69
N PRO A 196 -2.55 21.22 -1.92
CA PRO A 196 -2.98 22.19 -2.93
C PRO A 196 -4.46 22.57 -2.83
N LEU A 197 -5.22 22.04 -1.86
CA LEU A 197 -6.64 22.34 -1.71
C LEU A 197 -6.88 23.73 -1.12
N SER A 198 -7.92 24.40 -1.62
CA SER A 198 -8.45 25.60 -0.94
C SER A 198 -9.05 25.21 0.42
N PRO A 199 -9.18 26.15 1.37
CA PRO A 199 -9.84 25.89 2.64
C PRO A 199 -11.24 25.29 2.50
N SER A 200 -12.02 25.74 1.51
CA SER A 200 -13.36 25.20 1.23
C SER A 200 -13.34 23.74 0.77
N HIS A 201 -12.37 23.36 -0.06
CA HIS A 201 -12.22 21.97 -0.50
C HIS A 201 -11.66 21.09 0.62
N LEU A 202 -10.78 21.62 1.47
CA LEU A 202 -10.28 20.91 2.64
C LEU A 202 -11.42 20.59 3.61
N THR A 203 -12.23 21.58 3.99
CA THR A 203 -13.45 21.36 4.81
C THR A 203 -14.41 20.36 4.16
N LEU A 204 -14.58 20.43 2.83
CA LEU A 204 -15.43 19.47 2.11
C LEU A 204 -14.89 18.03 2.19
N PHE A 205 -13.57 17.86 2.13
CA PHE A 205 -12.92 16.56 2.22
C PHE A 205 -12.88 16.01 3.65
N THR A 206 -12.48 16.83 4.63
CA THR A 206 -12.38 16.40 6.03
C THR A 206 -13.75 16.19 6.66
N ASP A 207 -14.79 16.89 6.17
CA ASP A 207 -16.16 16.78 6.66
C ASP A 207 -16.28 17.15 8.16
N CYS A 208 -15.45 18.10 8.59
CA CYS A 208 -15.34 18.65 9.95
C CYS A 208 -15.63 20.15 9.98
#